data_AF-A0A934H7S1-F1
#
_entry.id   AF-A0A934H7S1-F1
#
_cell.length_a   1.000
_cell.length_b   1.000
_cell.length_c   1.000
_cell.angle_alpha   90.00
_cell.angle_beta   90.00
_cell.angle_gamma   90.00
#
_symmetry.space_group_name_H-M   'P 1'
#
loop_
_entity.id
_entity.type
_entity.pdbx_description
1 polymer ?
#
loop_
_entity_poly.entity_id
_entity_poly.type
_entity_poly.pdbx_seq_one_letter_code
_entity_poly.pdbx_strand_id
1 'polypeptide(L)'
;MAEQRPIKLIAPHGGVLINRLLDGEMREAMRERAQSLVRVPLTPLNTADLECVSTGVYSPLTGYMGEADYLSVVHDMHLTNGLPWTVPVTLAVDETLANQIKIGQTVALAEPDPASPGGERLLAVLAVSE
;
A
#
# COMPACT_ATOMS: atom_id res chain seq x y z
N MET A 1 -25.22 -38.45 13.07
CA MET A 1 -24.11 -37.81 12.37
C MET A 1 -24.65 -36.50 11.81
N ALA A 2 -24.21 -35.34 12.31
CA ALA A 2 -24.69 -34.06 11.82
C ALA A 2 -23.88 -33.68 10.57
N GLU A 3 -24.55 -33.52 9.43
CA GLU A 3 -23.93 -32.95 8.23
C GLU A 3 -23.52 -31.50 8.50
N GLN A 4 -22.24 -31.20 8.43
CA GLN A 4 -21.73 -29.84 8.46
C GLN A 4 -22.07 -29.17 7.12
N ARG A 5 -22.96 -28.17 7.14
CA ARG A 5 -23.17 -27.28 5.99
C ARG A 5 -21.84 -26.55 5.69
N PRO A 6 -21.35 -26.57 4.44
CA PRO A 6 -20.16 -25.81 4.09
C PRO A 6 -20.42 -24.32 4.32
N ILE A 7 -19.58 -23.68 5.14
CA ILE A 7 -19.65 -22.24 5.39
C ILE A 7 -19.19 -21.54 4.11
N LYS A 8 -20.12 -20.90 3.42
CA LYS A 8 -19.80 -20.01 2.29
C LYS A 8 -19.30 -18.69 2.86
N LEU A 9 -18.00 -18.46 2.73
CA LEU A 9 -17.37 -17.18 3.11
C LEU A 9 -17.88 -16.05 2.21
N ILE A 10 -17.97 -14.84 2.76
CA ILE A 10 -18.25 -13.64 1.96
C ILE A 10 -17.10 -13.39 0.99
N ALA A 11 -17.42 -12.83 -0.18
CA ALA A 11 -16.38 -12.40 -1.10
C ALA A 11 -15.65 -11.16 -0.54
N PRO A 12 -14.36 -10.96 -0.89
CA PRO A 12 -13.67 -9.70 -0.62
C PRO A 12 -14.41 -8.51 -1.23
N HIS A 13 -14.22 -7.32 -0.66
CA HIS A 13 -14.77 -6.10 -1.24
C HIS A 13 -14.16 -5.85 -2.63
N GLY A 14 -15.00 -5.51 -3.61
CA GLY A 14 -14.63 -5.48 -5.04
C GLY A 14 -14.48 -6.86 -5.70
N GLY A 15 -14.80 -7.94 -4.99
CA GLY A 15 -14.88 -9.31 -5.52
C GLY A 15 -13.56 -10.09 -5.55
N VAL A 16 -12.41 -9.41 -5.39
CA VAL A 16 -11.07 -10.01 -5.43
C VAL A 16 -10.23 -9.51 -4.26
N LEU A 17 -9.54 -10.43 -3.58
CA LEU A 17 -8.56 -10.08 -2.55
C LEU A 17 -7.27 -9.63 -3.24
N ILE A 18 -6.83 -8.41 -2.95
CA ILE A 18 -5.58 -7.89 -3.45
C ILE A 18 -4.44 -8.31 -2.53
N ASN A 19 -3.48 -9.11 -3.03
CA ASN A 19 -2.26 -9.45 -2.30
C ASN A 19 -1.06 -8.85 -3.04
N ARG A 20 -0.31 -7.97 -2.36
CA ARG A 20 0.88 -7.29 -2.90
C ARG A 20 2.17 -7.74 -2.24
N LEU A 21 2.14 -8.80 -1.43
CA LEU A 21 3.34 -9.41 -0.88
C LEU A 21 4.15 -10.07 -2.00
N LEU A 22 5.44 -9.76 -2.05
CA LEU A 22 6.37 -10.40 -2.95
C LEU A 22 6.98 -11.63 -2.27
N ASP A 23 7.15 -12.70 -3.04
CA ASP A 23 7.82 -13.92 -2.62
C ASP A 23 8.93 -14.34 -3.61
N GLY A 24 9.67 -15.39 -3.24
CA GLY A 24 10.71 -15.99 -4.06
C GLY A 24 11.74 -15.01 -4.62
N GLU A 25 12.09 -15.20 -5.90
CA GLU A 25 13.10 -14.41 -6.61
C GLU A 25 12.68 -12.95 -6.77
N MET A 26 11.38 -12.67 -6.96
CA MET A 26 10.89 -11.31 -7.14
C MET A 26 11.08 -10.49 -5.86
N ARG A 27 10.86 -11.09 -4.69
CA ARG A 27 11.12 -10.44 -3.40
C ARG A 27 12.59 -10.04 -3.26
N GLU A 28 13.50 -10.95 -3.57
CA GLU A 28 14.93 -10.69 -3.43
C GLU A 28 15.42 -9.65 -4.44
N ALA A 29 14.97 -9.73 -5.70
CA ALA A 29 15.29 -8.74 -6.73
C ALA A 29 14.79 -7.33 -6.34
N MET A 30 13.57 -7.23 -5.82
CA MET A 30 13.04 -5.94 -5.36
C MET A 30 13.73 -5.45 -4.09
N ARG A 31 14.12 -6.35 -3.18
CA ARG A 31 14.90 -6.00 -1.98
C ARG A 31 16.25 -5.39 -2.37
N GLU A 32 16.95 -5.98 -3.33
CA GLU A 32 18.22 -5.45 -3.82
C GLU A 32 18.04 -4.10 -4.50
N ARG A 33 17.08 -4.00 -5.43
CA ARG A 33 16.75 -2.74 -6.12
C ARG A 33 16.43 -1.61 -5.14
N ALA A 34 15.63 -1.91 -4.10
CA ALA A 34 15.19 -0.94 -3.11
C ALA A 34 16.35 -0.26 -2.36
N GLN A 35 17.52 -0.90 -2.25
CA GLN A 35 18.69 -0.32 -1.57
C GLN A 35 19.19 0.97 -2.22
N SER A 36 19.03 1.08 -3.55
CA SER A 36 19.47 2.23 -4.35
C SER A 36 18.41 3.30 -4.60
N LEU A 37 17.16 3.08 -4.18
CA LEU A 37 16.07 4.00 -4.44
C LEU A 37 16.06 5.15 -3.42
N VAL A 38 15.47 6.28 -3.83
CA VAL A 38 15.06 7.33 -2.88
C VAL A 38 14.13 6.71 -1.84
N ARG A 39 14.42 6.97 -0.57
CA ARG A 39 13.68 6.42 0.57
C ARG A 39 12.61 7.40 1.02
N VAL A 40 11.41 6.89 1.23
CA VAL A 40 10.31 7.58 1.88
C VAL A 40 10.17 7.00 3.30
N PRO A 41 10.46 7.79 4.35
CA PRO A 41 10.30 7.33 5.71
C PRO A 41 8.82 7.21 6.06
N LEU A 42 8.43 6.08 6.64
CA LEU A 42 7.08 5.82 7.09
C LEU A 42 6.93 6.14 8.57
N THR A 43 5.82 6.82 8.88
CA THR A 43 5.33 6.89 10.26
C THR A 43 4.65 5.57 10.64
N PRO A 44 4.43 5.29 11.94
CA PRO A 44 3.70 4.10 12.36
C PRO A 44 2.30 3.97 11.72
N LEU A 45 1.63 5.09 11.47
CA LEU A 45 0.35 5.10 10.78
C LEU A 45 0.50 4.70 9.31
N ASN A 46 1.51 5.23 8.61
CA ASN A 46 1.76 4.85 7.21
C ASN A 46 2.19 3.39 7.07
N THR A 47 2.95 2.87 8.03
CA THR A 47 3.29 1.44 8.09
C THR A 47 2.03 0.59 8.24
N ALA A 48 1.12 0.96 9.14
CA ALA A 48 -0.14 0.24 9.32
C ALA A 48 -1.01 0.26 8.04
N ASP A 49 -1.12 1.41 7.37
CA ASP A 49 -1.82 1.50 6.09
C ASP A 49 -1.14 0.67 4.99
N LEU A 50 0.21 0.67 4.95
CA LEU A 50 0.97 -0.17 4.01
C LEU A 50 0.67 -1.66 4.23
N GLU A 51 0.60 -2.12 5.49
CA GLU A 51 0.22 -3.49 5.81
C GLU A 51 -1.21 -3.80 5.33
N CYS A 52 -2.15 -2.89 5.55
CA CYS A 52 -3.53 -3.05 5.09
C CYS A 52 -3.65 -3.11 3.55
N VAL A 53 -2.93 -2.24 2.84
CA VAL A 53 -2.88 -2.24 1.36
C VAL A 53 -2.21 -3.51 0.84
N SER A 54 -1.12 -3.94 1.46
CA SER A 54 -0.31 -5.05 0.94
C SER A 54 -0.93 -6.43 1.19
N THR A 55 -1.66 -6.60 2.28
CA THR A 55 -2.29 -7.87 2.66
C THR A 55 -3.74 -8.01 2.21
N GLY A 56 -4.30 -6.96 1.60
CA GLY A 56 -5.64 -6.97 1.02
C GLY A 56 -6.77 -6.60 1.97
N VAL A 57 -6.46 -6.14 3.19
CA VAL A 57 -7.45 -5.54 4.10
C VAL A 57 -8.19 -4.39 3.42
N TYR A 58 -7.47 -3.62 2.59
CA TYR A 58 -8.04 -2.53 1.81
C TYR A 58 -8.44 -2.89 0.38
N SER A 59 -8.67 -4.17 0.07
CA SER A 59 -9.26 -4.52 -1.24
C SER A 59 -10.54 -3.69 -1.46
N PRO A 60 -10.72 -3.05 -2.63
CA PRO A 60 -10.05 -3.30 -3.91
C PRO A 60 -8.77 -2.48 -4.18
N LEU A 61 -8.28 -1.68 -3.23
CA LEU A 61 -7.11 -0.82 -3.45
C LEU A 61 -5.86 -1.65 -3.78
N THR A 62 -5.12 -1.23 -4.80
CA THR A 62 -3.87 -1.87 -5.25
C THR A 62 -2.60 -1.10 -4.86
N GLY A 63 -2.79 0.03 -4.19
CA GLY A 63 -1.78 1.00 -3.78
C GLY A 63 -2.45 2.13 -3.00
N TYR A 64 -1.70 3.19 -2.71
CA TYR A 64 -2.27 4.45 -2.21
C TYR A 64 -3.16 5.09 -3.29
N MET A 65 -4.16 5.84 -2.85
CA MET A 65 -5.11 6.50 -3.75
C MET A 65 -4.42 7.56 -4.59
N GLY A 66 -4.81 7.57 -5.85
CA GLY A 66 -4.58 8.68 -6.74
C GLY A 66 -5.53 9.85 -6.54
N GLU A 67 -5.31 10.97 -7.24
CA GLU A 67 -6.11 12.20 -7.13
C GLU A 67 -7.59 11.94 -7.42
N ALA A 68 -7.90 11.18 -8.48
CA ALA A 68 -9.27 10.92 -8.88
C ALA A 68 -10.04 10.09 -7.82
N ASP A 69 -9.45 9.02 -7.31
CA ASP A 69 -10.04 8.22 -6.23
C ASP A 69 -10.13 9.00 -4.93
N TYR A 70 -9.10 9.80 -4.61
CA TYR A 70 -9.10 10.67 -3.44
C TYR A 70 -10.28 11.65 -3.47
N LEU A 71 -10.44 12.41 -4.56
CA LEU A 71 -11.50 13.39 -4.69
C LEU A 71 -12.89 12.73 -4.68
N SER A 72 -13.04 11.60 -5.37
CA SER A 72 -14.29 10.82 -5.38
C SER A 72 -14.65 10.32 -3.97
N VAL A 73 -13.68 9.85 -3.19
CA VAL A 73 -13.93 9.41 -1.80
C VAL A 73 -14.31 10.58 -0.90
N VAL A 74 -13.61 11.71 -1.04
CA VAL A 74 -13.87 12.92 -0.23
C VAL A 74 -15.26 13.50 -0.51
N HIS A 75 -15.68 13.55 -1.78
CA HIS A 75 -16.93 14.20 -2.15
C HIS A 75 -18.13 13.25 -2.17
N ASP A 76 -17.92 12.01 -2.62
CA ASP A 76 -19.01 11.09 -2.95
C ASP A 76 -18.99 9.82 -2.10
N MET A 77 -17.99 9.61 -1.23
CA MET A 77 -17.84 8.39 -0.43
C MET A 77 -17.77 7.09 -1.27
N HIS A 78 -17.24 7.20 -2.49
CA HIS A 78 -17.05 6.08 -3.40
C HIS A 78 -15.69 6.20 -4.09
N LEU A 79 -15.11 5.06 -4.44
CA LEU A 79 -14.02 5.01 -5.44
C LEU A 79 -14.58 5.37 -6.82
N THR A 80 -13.69 5.76 -7.74
CA THR A 80 -14.06 6.13 -9.12
C THR A 80 -14.74 5.00 -9.90
N ASN A 81 -14.52 3.74 -9.49
CA ASN A 81 -15.21 2.57 -10.04
C ASN A 81 -16.62 2.34 -9.47
N GLY A 82 -17.10 3.23 -8.60
CA GLY A 82 -18.43 3.18 -7.99
C GLY A 82 -18.54 2.30 -6.75
N LEU A 83 -17.45 1.71 -6.24
CA LEU A 83 -17.49 0.94 -4.99
C LEU A 83 -17.51 1.87 -3.78
N PRO A 84 -18.35 1.61 -2.75
CA PRO A 84 -18.37 2.41 -1.52
C PRO A 84 -17.02 2.40 -0.81
N TRP A 85 -16.56 3.59 -0.43
CA TRP A 85 -15.32 3.80 0.34
C TRP A 85 -15.29 5.21 0.94
N THR A 86 -15.08 5.34 2.25
CA THR A 86 -15.34 6.60 2.97
C THR A 86 -14.10 7.31 3.52
N VAL A 87 -12.94 6.66 3.52
CA VAL A 87 -11.72 7.18 4.15
C VAL A 87 -10.57 7.20 3.15
N PRO A 88 -10.03 8.37 2.78
CA PRO A 88 -8.90 8.43 1.86
C PRO A 88 -7.67 7.70 2.41
N VAL A 89 -7.04 6.86 1.58
CA VAL A 89 -5.80 6.15 1.91
C VAL A 89 -4.67 6.74 1.08
N THR A 90 -3.87 7.62 1.69
CA THR A 90 -2.83 8.40 1.01
C THR A 90 -1.49 8.27 1.73
N LEU A 91 -0.40 8.55 1.01
CA LEU A 91 0.95 8.63 1.59
C LEU A 91 1.48 10.06 1.46
N ALA A 92 1.20 10.88 2.46
CA ALA A 92 1.72 12.23 2.51
C ALA A 92 3.24 12.23 2.78
N VAL A 93 3.97 13.06 2.05
CA VAL A 93 5.39 13.34 2.24
C VAL A 93 5.60 14.84 2.37
N ASP A 94 6.70 15.26 2.99
CA ASP A 94 7.04 16.69 3.05
C ASP A 94 7.46 17.21 1.67
N GLU A 95 7.35 18.52 1.49
CA GLU A 95 7.64 19.20 0.22
C GLU A 95 9.10 19.01 -0.23
N THR A 96 10.05 18.91 0.70
CA THR A 96 11.47 18.73 0.37
C THR A 96 11.72 17.37 -0.24
N LEU A 97 11.08 16.33 0.28
CA LEU A 97 11.13 14.98 -0.27
C LEU A 97 10.32 14.88 -1.58
N ALA A 98 9.13 15.47 -1.64
CA ALA A 98 8.30 15.47 -2.84
C ALA A 98 9.05 16.04 -4.06
N ASN A 99 9.78 17.14 -3.87
CA ASN A 99 10.58 17.78 -4.93
C ASN A 99 11.74 16.91 -5.47
N GLN A 100 12.12 15.83 -4.77
CA GLN A 100 13.16 14.90 -5.20
C GLN A 100 12.59 13.69 -5.97
N ILE A 101 11.27 13.54 -5.96
CA ILE A 101 10.57 12.40 -6.54
C ILE A 101 9.89 12.84 -7.84
N LYS A 102 10.03 12.04 -8.89
CA LYS A 102 9.36 12.30 -10.18
C LYS A 102 8.25 11.30 -10.43
N ILE A 103 7.21 11.74 -11.12
CA ILE A 103 6.21 10.84 -11.69
C ILE A 103 6.91 9.81 -12.60
N GLY A 104 6.51 8.55 -12.48
CA GLY A 104 7.12 7.39 -13.13
C GLY A 104 8.32 6.79 -12.37
N GLN A 105 8.81 7.46 -11.32
CA GLN A 105 9.91 6.93 -10.50
C GLN A 105 9.43 5.82 -9.56
N THR A 106 10.35 4.93 -9.17
CA THR A 106 10.14 4.01 -8.05
C THR A 106 10.88 4.52 -6.82
N VAL A 107 10.21 4.52 -5.67
CA VAL A 107 10.79 4.85 -4.36
C VAL A 107 10.74 3.64 -3.44
N ALA A 108 11.60 3.59 -2.43
CA ALA A 108 11.55 2.59 -1.38
C ALA A 108 10.83 3.16 -0.15
N LEU A 109 9.91 2.39 0.43
CA LEU A 109 9.25 2.74 1.68
C LEU A 109 10.02 2.09 2.83
N ALA A 110 10.42 2.91 3.81
CA ALA A 110 11.29 2.48 4.90
C ALA A 110 10.74 2.91 6.25
N GLU A 111 10.94 2.09 7.28
CA GLU A 111 10.64 2.45 8.66
C GLU A 111 11.93 2.38 9.51
N PRO A 112 11.96 2.99 10.71
CA PRO A 112 13.04 2.76 11.66
C PRO A 112 13.18 1.28 12.00
N ASP A 113 14.41 0.74 11.99
CA ASP A 113 14.64 -0.66 12.34
C ASP A 113 14.63 -0.85 13.86
N PRO A 114 13.67 -1.62 14.43
CA PRO A 114 13.63 -1.88 15.87
C PRO A 114 14.82 -2.73 16.35
N ALA A 115 15.48 -3.48 15.45
CA ALA A 115 16.63 -4.31 15.77
C ALA A 115 17.98 -3.56 15.64
N SER A 116 17.99 -2.39 14.96
CA SER A 116 19.20 -1.61 14.72
C SER A 116 18.93 -0.12 14.98
N PRO A 117 19.25 0.39 16.19
CA PRO A 117 19.05 1.81 16.51
C PRO A 117 19.79 2.74 15.53
N GLY A 118 19.04 3.60 14.84
CA GLY A 118 19.56 4.47 13.77
C GLY A 118 19.63 3.81 12.39
N GLY A 119 19.28 2.53 12.29
CA GLY A 119 19.07 1.81 11.03
C GLY A 119 17.64 1.98 10.51
N GLU A 120 17.46 1.61 9.25
CA GLU A 120 16.17 1.61 8.56
C GLU A 120 15.89 0.24 7.96
N ARG A 121 14.64 -0.18 8.01
CA ARG A 121 14.14 -1.42 7.41
C ARG A 121 13.30 -1.07 6.18
N LEU A 122 13.68 -1.63 5.03
CA LEU A 122 12.92 -1.49 3.78
C LEU A 122 11.72 -2.44 3.80
N LEU A 123 10.53 -1.89 3.55
CA LEU A 123 9.27 -2.63 3.59
C LEU A 123 8.68 -2.90 2.21
N ALA A 124 8.73 -1.91 1.32
CA ALA A 124 8.10 -1.98 0.01
C ALA A 124 8.80 -1.09 -1.02
N VAL A 125 8.48 -1.34 -2.29
CA VAL A 125 8.78 -0.43 -3.39
C VAL A 125 7.46 0.14 -3.92
N LEU A 126 7.42 1.45 -4.15
CA LEU A 126 6.24 2.16 -4.63
C LEU A 126 6.57 2.84 -5.96
N ALA A 127 5.77 2.56 -6.99
CA ALA A 127 5.82 3.32 -8.24
C ALA A 127 4.94 4.56 -8.09
N VAL A 128 5.50 5.72 -8.42
CA VAL A 128 4.83 7.02 -8.32
C VAL A 128 4.12 7.28 -9.64
N SER A 129 2.79 7.28 -9.63
CA SER A 129 1.97 7.46 -10.83
C SER A 129 1.56 8.90 -11.09
N GLU A 130 1.51 9.73 -10.04
CA GLU A 130 1.14 11.15 -10.06
C GLU A 130 1.66 11.87 -8.81
#